data_AF-A0AAD2HU49-F1
#
_entry.id   AF-A0AAD2HU49-F1
#
_cell.length_a   1.000
_cell.length_b   1.000
_cell.length_c   1.000
_cell.angle_alpha   90.00
_cell.angle_beta   90.00
_cell.angle_gamma   90.00
#
_symmetry.space_group_name_H-M   'P 1'
#
loop_
_entity.id
_entity.type
_entity.pdbx_description
1 polymer ?
#
loop_
_entity_poly.entity_id
_entity_poly.type
_entity_poly.pdbx_seq_one_letter_code
_entity_poly.pdbx_strand_id
1 'polypeptide(L)'
;MGEPEPKPSQQSTSLLHRLAGPSTGKAGLAKDQAQINQVIADVSRGSKFYENEKRKDKELTKKIEELLNERDNLVAQADIGKVEAGVDNIIQKLELERDLTQIIVHFDLDSFFASVEVLNDPTLAGKAFAVGHSVISTSSYEARKFGVRSGMATFIAKKLCPQLILVSHGFSDYSKVSSQVMGICKRYDPQMCPAGCDEGYLNITAYCQENNMSADDCVQHMRKSVFAETKLTVSAGIAPNTMLAKICSDKNKPNGQFHLPFERDAILLFMRELPIRRIPGIGRVSERLLESIGIKNCGDIFIHRATCSLLDHHFGLIHLLRTHLGIASNSVQPPQREERKSIGAERTFAPLADKQKIFAKLDEVCTELESDMQSGEWSGRTVTLKYKLESFQVFTRAKSCDRWVSKKDELFAIGQELLLLELPMTIRLLGLRVTKLKDMREPDSPVGIKRFFSASGSESPRKKRKASEDSDTTARESVIASVSHANDSSAKPECRSDQECLICPVCSKKLGLGNDAFNAHLDSCLSREAIRQAQTESAPVAKKDGHGDIWERWASKPRSRKQ
;
A
#
# COMPACT_ATOMS: atom_id res chain seq x y z
N MET A 1 -31.32 -41.57 -2.03
CA MET A 1 -30.10 -40.97 -1.45
C MET A 1 -29.74 -39.78 -2.33
N GLY A 2 -29.44 -38.62 -1.76
CA GLY A 2 -28.99 -37.47 -2.56
C GLY A 2 -27.55 -37.67 -3.03
N GLU A 3 -27.23 -37.23 -4.24
CA GLU A 3 -25.84 -37.17 -4.69
C GLU A 3 -25.06 -36.15 -3.83
N PRO A 4 -23.79 -36.41 -3.47
CA PRO A 4 -22.98 -35.43 -2.78
C PRO A 4 -22.69 -34.25 -3.72
N GLU A 5 -22.87 -33.02 -3.23
CA GLU A 5 -22.60 -31.83 -4.04
C GLU A 5 -21.17 -31.85 -4.63
N PRO A 6 -21.00 -31.48 -5.91
CA PRO A 6 -19.68 -31.51 -6.55
C PRO A 6 -18.73 -30.54 -5.84
N LYS A 7 -17.63 -31.08 -5.30
CA LYS A 7 -16.66 -30.29 -4.53
C LYS A 7 -16.21 -29.07 -5.34
N PRO A 8 -16.24 -27.85 -4.77
CA PRO A 8 -15.86 -26.64 -5.49
C PRO A 8 -14.43 -26.74 -6.02
N SER A 9 -14.24 -26.37 -7.29
CA SER A 9 -12.91 -26.40 -7.92
C SER A 9 -11.95 -25.45 -7.19
N GLN A 10 -10.64 -25.73 -7.24
CA GLN A 10 -9.64 -24.89 -6.57
C GLN A 10 -9.72 -23.41 -6.98
N GLN A 11 -10.01 -23.13 -8.25
CA GLN A 11 -10.22 -21.77 -8.77
C GLN A 11 -11.46 -21.06 -8.19
N SER A 12 -12.51 -21.81 -7.85
CA SER A 12 -13.67 -21.23 -7.13
C SER A 12 -13.32 -20.97 -5.66
N THR A 13 -12.56 -21.86 -5.02
CA THR A 13 -12.13 -21.71 -3.61
C THR A 13 -11.19 -20.53 -3.40
N SER A 14 -10.22 -20.32 -4.29
CA SER A 14 -9.32 -19.14 -4.22
C SER A 14 -10.09 -17.83 -4.42
N LEU A 15 -11.04 -17.80 -5.35
CA LEU A 15 -11.91 -16.64 -5.57
C LEU A 15 -12.83 -16.35 -4.37
N LEU A 16 -13.39 -17.37 -3.72
CA LEU A 16 -14.17 -17.20 -2.48
C LEU A 16 -13.33 -16.58 -1.36
N HIS A 17 -12.11 -17.10 -1.10
CA HIS A 17 -11.22 -16.50 -0.10
C HIS A 17 -10.85 -15.05 -0.47
N ARG A 18 -10.64 -14.78 -1.76
CA ARG A 18 -10.38 -13.43 -2.25
C ARG A 18 -11.56 -12.47 -2.04
N LEU A 19 -12.79 -12.91 -2.26
CA LEU A 19 -13.99 -12.07 -2.10
C LEU A 19 -14.32 -11.79 -0.62
N ALA A 20 -13.94 -12.67 0.31
CA ALA A 20 -14.06 -12.46 1.75
C ALA A 20 -13.29 -11.22 2.29
N GLY A 21 -12.35 -10.69 1.52
CA GLY A 21 -11.62 -9.45 1.81
C GLY A 21 -10.40 -9.62 2.73
N PRO A 22 -9.76 -8.52 3.14
CA PRO A 22 -8.50 -8.57 3.90
C PRO A 22 -8.67 -8.93 5.39
N SER A 23 -9.86 -8.68 5.95
CA SER A 23 -10.13 -8.71 7.40
C SER A 23 -10.66 -10.06 7.90
N THR A 24 -10.36 -11.17 7.22
CA THR A 24 -10.87 -12.52 7.54
C THR A 24 -10.46 -13.02 8.93
N GLY A 25 -9.27 -12.67 9.41
CA GLY A 25 -8.73 -13.11 10.69
C GLY A 25 -9.02 -12.23 11.93
N LYS A 26 -9.88 -11.20 11.83
CA LYS A 26 -10.14 -10.27 12.96
C LYS A 26 -10.82 -10.97 14.15
N ALA A 27 -10.42 -10.57 15.36
CA ALA A 27 -10.99 -11.08 16.60
C ALA A 27 -12.52 -10.85 16.70
N GLY A 28 -13.23 -11.87 17.20
CA GLY A 28 -14.68 -11.85 17.40
C GLY A 28 -15.55 -12.23 16.19
N LEU A 29 -14.96 -12.65 15.07
CA LEU A 29 -15.69 -13.25 13.95
C LEU A 29 -16.18 -14.68 14.28
N ALA A 30 -17.23 -15.13 13.60
CA ALA A 30 -17.71 -16.51 13.69
C ALA A 30 -16.63 -17.54 13.30
N LYS A 31 -16.63 -18.72 13.95
CA LYS A 31 -15.63 -19.77 13.70
C LYS A 31 -15.76 -20.39 12.31
N ASP A 32 -16.98 -20.67 11.86
CA ASP A 32 -17.24 -20.96 10.46
C ASP A 32 -17.37 -19.65 9.67
N GLN A 33 -16.82 -19.66 8.47
CA GLN A 33 -16.83 -18.57 7.50
C GLN A 33 -17.32 -19.03 6.11
N ALA A 34 -17.56 -20.32 5.87
CA ALA A 34 -17.93 -20.85 4.56
C ALA A 34 -19.24 -20.25 4.05
N GLN A 35 -20.31 -20.33 4.84
CA GLN A 35 -21.61 -19.75 4.50
C GLN A 35 -21.53 -18.22 4.31
N ILE A 36 -20.75 -17.53 5.14
CA ILE A 36 -20.55 -16.07 5.06
C ILE A 36 -19.84 -15.70 3.76
N ASN A 37 -18.76 -16.39 3.41
CA ASN A 37 -18.00 -16.17 2.18
C ASN A 37 -18.83 -16.47 0.93
N GLN A 38 -19.68 -17.50 0.99
CA GLN A 38 -20.63 -17.82 -0.07
C GLN A 38 -21.64 -16.69 -0.29
N VAL A 39 -22.29 -16.19 0.78
CA VAL A 39 -23.21 -15.04 0.69
C VAL A 39 -22.51 -13.78 0.17
N ILE A 40 -21.26 -13.51 0.58
CA ILE A 40 -20.46 -12.39 0.05
C ILE A 40 -20.25 -12.56 -1.47
N ALA A 41 -19.96 -13.77 -1.95
CA ALA A 41 -19.73 -14.04 -3.36
C ALA A 41 -21.02 -13.99 -4.19
N ASP A 42 -22.12 -14.55 -3.69
CA ASP A 42 -23.45 -14.51 -4.34
C ASP A 42 -23.95 -13.07 -4.49
N VAL A 43 -23.86 -12.26 -3.43
CA VAL A 43 -24.25 -10.83 -3.43
C VAL A 43 -23.30 -9.97 -4.29
N SER A 44 -22.08 -10.44 -4.55
CA SER A 44 -21.11 -9.74 -5.42
C SER A 44 -21.21 -10.13 -6.90
N ARG A 45 -21.79 -11.29 -7.23
CA ARG A 45 -21.75 -11.90 -8.56
C ARG A 45 -22.27 -10.96 -9.66
N GLY A 46 -21.59 -10.95 -10.81
CA GLY A 46 -21.95 -10.09 -11.96
C GLY A 46 -21.60 -8.61 -11.79
N SER A 47 -21.16 -8.15 -10.62
CA SER A 47 -20.71 -6.77 -10.45
C SER A 47 -19.35 -6.50 -11.10
N LYS A 48 -19.13 -5.25 -11.52
CA LYS A 48 -17.82 -4.78 -12.01
C LYS A 48 -16.69 -4.90 -10.96
N PHE A 49 -17.02 -5.09 -9.68
CA PHE A 49 -16.05 -5.41 -8.62
C PHE A 49 -15.65 -6.89 -8.66
N TYR A 50 -16.63 -7.78 -8.71
CA TYR A 50 -16.45 -9.23 -8.73
C TYR A 50 -15.62 -9.69 -9.93
N GLU A 51 -15.92 -9.21 -11.14
CA GLU A 51 -15.14 -9.55 -12.34
C GLU A 51 -13.70 -9.03 -12.27
N ASN A 52 -13.45 -7.92 -11.56
CA ASN A 52 -12.08 -7.42 -11.35
C ASN A 52 -11.29 -8.21 -10.30
N GLU A 53 -11.92 -8.66 -9.21
CA GLU A 53 -11.23 -9.57 -8.28
C GLU A 53 -11.03 -10.97 -8.88
N LYS A 54 -11.99 -11.47 -9.69
CA LYS A 54 -11.86 -12.70 -10.50
C LYS A 54 -10.70 -12.61 -11.50
N ARG A 55 -10.57 -11.49 -12.22
CA ARG A 55 -9.39 -11.20 -13.09
C ARG A 55 -8.09 -11.27 -12.29
N LYS A 56 -8.00 -10.54 -11.16
CA LYS A 56 -6.79 -10.55 -10.31
C LYS A 56 -6.51 -11.89 -9.65
N ASP A 57 -7.51 -12.74 -9.44
CA ASP A 57 -7.29 -14.09 -8.92
C ASP A 57 -6.73 -15.02 -9.99
N LYS A 58 -7.22 -14.91 -11.24
CA LYS A 58 -6.61 -15.58 -12.39
C LYS A 58 -5.17 -15.12 -12.62
N GLU A 59 -4.89 -13.82 -12.52
CA GLU A 59 -3.53 -13.26 -12.63
C GLU A 59 -2.60 -13.78 -11.52
N LEU A 60 -3.08 -13.87 -10.28
CA LEU A 60 -2.31 -14.46 -9.19
C LEU A 60 -2.12 -15.98 -9.36
N THR A 61 -3.10 -16.68 -9.92
CA THR A 61 -2.97 -18.11 -10.28
C THR A 61 -1.88 -18.31 -11.33
N LYS A 62 -1.88 -17.49 -12.40
CA LYS A 62 -0.82 -17.52 -13.42
C LYS A 62 0.57 -17.21 -12.85
N LYS A 63 0.69 -16.22 -11.95
CA LYS A 63 1.97 -15.96 -11.26
C LYS A 63 2.41 -17.15 -10.40
N ILE A 64 1.48 -17.85 -9.76
CA ILE A 64 1.79 -19.06 -8.98
C ILE A 64 2.27 -20.18 -9.93
N GLU A 65 1.60 -20.43 -11.05
CA GLU A 65 2.04 -21.39 -12.08
C GLU A 65 3.46 -21.08 -12.57
N GLU A 66 3.77 -19.81 -12.85
CA GLU A 66 5.11 -19.34 -13.22
C GLU A 66 6.15 -19.57 -12.12
N LEU A 67 5.84 -19.22 -10.87
CA LEU A 67 6.71 -19.39 -9.71
C LEU A 67 6.99 -20.86 -9.39
N LEU A 68 6.01 -21.76 -9.59
CA LEU A 68 6.18 -23.20 -9.40
C LEU A 68 7.07 -23.82 -10.48
N ASN A 69 6.91 -23.39 -11.75
CA ASN A 69 7.82 -23.80 -12.82
C ASN A 69 9.26 -23.29 -12.58
N GLU A 70 9.41 -22.05 -12.09
CA GLU A 70 10.72 -21.50 -11.70
C GLU A 70 11.34 -22.31 -10.54
N ARG A 71 10.56 -22.58 -9.48
CA ARG A 71 10.95 -23.42 -8.35
C ARG A 71 11.51 -24.75 -8.82
N ASP A 72 10.75 -25.47 -9.64
CA ASP A 72 11.09 -26.85 -10.01
C ASP A 72 12.33 -26.90 -10.91
N ASN A 73 12.51 -25.92 -11.79
CA ASN A 73 13.75 -25.75 -12.55
C ASN A 73 14.97 -25.45 -11.66
N LEU A 74 14.84 -24.57 -10.67
CA LEU A 74 15.92 -24.22 -9.75
C LEU A 74 16.27 -25.37 -8.81
N VAL A 75 15.27 -26.07 -8.27
CA VAL A 75 15.45 -27.23 -7.38
C VAL A 75 16.10 -28.40 -8.12
N ALA A 76 15.77 -28.63 -9.39
CA ALA A 76 16.40 -29.67 -10.21
C ALA A 76 17.87 -29.39 -10.57
N GLN A 77 18.33 -28.15 -10.47
CA GLN A 77 19.70 -27.72 -10.79
C GLN A 77 20.57 -27.47 -9.56
N ALA A 78 19.99 -27.40 -8.36
CA ALA A 78 20.68 -27.03 -7.13
C ALA A 78 21.07 -28.25 -6.27
N ASP A 79 22.27 -28.20 -5.70
CA ASP A 79 22.63 -29.02 -4.55
C ASP A 79 21.86 -28.52 -3.31
N ILE A 80 20.69 -29.11 -3.06
CA ILE A 80 19.79 -28.73 -1.99
C ILE A 80 20.47 -28.82 -0.61
N GLY A 81 21.31 -29.83 -0.37
CA GLY A 81 22.02 -29.98 0.91
C GLY A 81 23.00 -28.83 1.15
N LYS A 82 23.71 -28.38 0.11
CA LYS A 82 24.60 -27.22 0.16
C LYS A 82 23.84 -25.89 0.27
N VAL A 83 22.68 -25.76 -0.38
CA VAL A 83 21.81 -24.57 -0.20
C VAL A 83 21.26 -24.53 1.22
N GLU A 84 20.76 -25.64 1.76
CA GLU A 84 20.31 -25.74 3.15
C GLU A 84 21.43 -25.38 4.13
N ALA A 85 22.62 -25.96 4.00
CA ALA A 85 23.77 -25.61 4.84
C ALA A 85 24.13 -24.11 4.74
N GLY A 86 24.01 -23.51 3.55
CA GLY A 86 24.17 -22.06 3.36
C GLY A 86 23.13 -21.24 4.14
N VAL A 87 21.88 -21.67 4.15
CA VAL A 87 20.78 -21.05 4.90
C VAL A 87 20.90 -21.28 6.40
N ASP A 88 21.35 -22.46 6.84
CA ASP A 88 21.57 -22.77 8.26
C ASP A 88 22.71 -21.93 8.86
N ASN A 89 23.73 -21.58 8.06
CA ASN A 89 24.74 -20.59 8.42
C ASN A 89 24.18 -19.15 8.52
N ILE A 90 23.10 -18.82 7.80
CA ILE A 90 22.40 -17.53 7.93
C ILE A 90 21.53 -17.55 9.19
N ILE A 91 20.80 -18.65 9.45
CA ILE A 91 20.01 -18.86 10.67
C ILE A 91 20.88 -18.68 11.92
N GLN A 92 22.06 -19.30 11.97
CA GLN A 92 23.00 -19.13 13.08
C GLN A 92 23.42 -17.67 13.29
N LYS A 93 23.67 -16.91 12.21
CA LYS A 93 24.03 -15.49 12.30
C LYS A 93 22.87 -14.62 12.78
N LEU A 94 21.65 -14.89 12.32
CA LEU A 94 20.44 -14.21 12.80
C LEU A 94 20.15 -14.54 14.27
N GLU A 95 20.43 -15.76 14.71
CA GLU A 95 20.27 -16.17 16.11
C GLU A 95 21.22 -15.42 17.06
N LEU A 96 22.41 -15.01 16.59
CA LEU A 96 23.32 -14.13 17.33
C LEU A 96 22.81 -12.68 17.44
N GLU A 97 21.81 -12.28 16.65
CA GLU A 97 21.13 -10.98 16.79
C GLU A 97 19.99 -11.01 17.84
N ARG A 98 19.72 -12.17 18.47
CA ARG A 98 18.58 -12.34 19.38
C ARG A 98 18.80 -11.63 20.72
N ASP A 99 18.23 -10.44 20.84
CA ASP A 99 18.03 -9.75 22.12
C ASP A 99 16.70 -10.16 22.76
N LEU A 100 16.74 -10.57 24.03
CA LEU A 100 15.59 -10.92 24.88
C LEU A 100 15.49 -10.02 26.14
N THR A 101 16.30 -8.97 26.24
CA THR A 101 16.39 -8.10 27.43
C THR A 101 15.29 -7.04 27.53
N GLN A 102 14.62 -6.75 26.41
CA GLN A 102 13.69 -5.63 26.29
C GLN A 102 12.23 -6.06 26.45
N ILE A 103 11.48 -5.38 27.32
CA ILE A 103 10.04 -5.61 27.55
C ILE A 103 9.24 -4.75 26.57
N ILE A 104 8.95 -5.30 25.38
CA ILE A 104 8.17 -4.62 24.34
C ILE A 104 6.69 -4.93 24.48
N VAL A 105 5.88 -3.89 24.49
CA VAL A 105 4.42 -3.97 24.57
C VAL A 105 3.81 -3.39 23.30
N HIS A 106 2.85 -4.11 22.71
CA HIS A 106 1.92 -3.54 21.74
C HIS A 106 0.53 -3.43 22.35
N PHE A 107 -0.12 -2.28 22.23
CA PHE A 107 -1.52 -2.09 22.66
C PHE A 107 -2.41 -1.78 21.44
N ASP A 108 -3.69 -2.15 21.54
CA ASP A 108 -4.67 -2.05 20.46
C ASP A 108 -6.07 -1.85 21.07
N LEU A 109 -6.72 -0.71 20.80
CA LEU A 109 -8.04 -0.33 21.33
C LEU A 109 -9.15 -1.22 20.75
N ASP A 110 -9.86 -1.92 21.64
CA ASP A 110 -10.81 -2.96 21.20
C ASP A 110 -11.99 -2.36 20.44
N SER A 111 -12.04 -2.64 19.13
CA SER A 111 -13.06 -2.13 18.20
C SER A 111 -13.10 -0.60 18.02
N PHE A 112 -12.05 0.11 18.47
CA PHE A 112 -11.94 1.55 18.68
C PHE A 112 -13.16 2.41 18.32
N PHE A 113 -13.33 2.82 17.04
CA PHE A 113 -14.40 3.76 16.66
C PHE A 113 -15.80 3.28 17.11
N ALA A 114 -16.11 1.99 17.01
CA ALA A 114 -17.41 1.48 17.48
C ALA A 114 -17.55 1.65 19.00
N SER A 115 -16.47 1.41 19.75
CA SER A 115 -16.46 1.61 21.20
C SER A 115 -16.56 3.08 21.60
N VAL A 116 -16.05 4.02 20.78
CA VAL A 116 -16.31 5.47 20.93
C VAL A 116 -17.78 5.80 20.64
N GLU A 117 -18.37 5.27 19.57
CA GLU A 117 -19.79 5.50 19.26
C GLU A 117 -20.72 4.97 20.37
N VAL A 118 -20.34 3.93 21.12
CA VAL A 118 -21.11 3.47 22.32
C VAL A 118 -20.97 4.42 23.51
N LEU A 119 -19.91 5.22 23.61
CA LEU A 119 -19.82 6.30 24.60
C LEU A 119 -20.67 7.51 24.19
N ASN A 120 -20.75 7.80 22.89
CA ASN A 120 -21.56 8.89 22.33
C ASN A 120 -23.07 8.56 22.34
N ASP A 121 -23.45 7.32 21.98
CA ASP A 121 -24.81 6.78 22.07
C ASP A 121 -24.82 5.44 22.85
N PRO A 122 -25.06 5.48 24.17
CA PRO A 122 -25.19 4.27 24.99
C PRO A 122 -26.29 3.31 24.54
N THR A 123 -27.25 3.75 23.71
CA THR A 123 -28.28 2.83 23.18
C THR A 123 -27.72 1.86 22.14
N LEU A 124 -26.50 2.06 21.63
CA LEU A 124 -25.81 1.09 20.76
C LEU A 124 -25.26 -0.13 21.51
N ALA A 125 -25.16 -0.08 22.84
CA ALA A 125 -24.64 -1.17 23.66
C ALA A 125 -25.40 -2.49 23.44
N GLY A 126 -24.67 -3.58 23.19
CA GLY A 126 -25.25 -4.91 22.95
C GLY A 126 -25.98 -5.08 21.61
N LYS A 127 -26.02 -4.06 20.73
CA LYS A 127 -26.65 -4.14 19.41
C LYS A 127 -25.62 -4.41 18.32
N ALA A 128 -26.04 -5.10 17.25
CA ALA A 128 -25.22 -5.24 16.04
C ALA A 128 -25.21 -3.91 15.26
N PHE A 129 -24.11 -3.17 15.35
CA PHE A 129 -23.87 -1.95 14.56
C PHE A 129 -22.46 -1.89 13.96
N ALA A 130 -22.27 -1.02 12.98
CA ALA A 130 -20.98 -0.76 12.35
C ALA A 130 -20.84 0.69 11.84
N VAL A 131 -19.59 1.15 11.77
CA VAL A 131 -19.22 2.55 11.43
C VAL A 131 -18.83 2.64 9.96
N GLY A 132 -19.51 3.50 9.20
CA GLY A 132 -19.17 3.89 7.83
C GLY A 132 -20.32 3.81 6.82
N HIS A 133 -20.28 4.66 5.79
CA HIS A 133 -21.39 4.87 4.83
C HIS A 133 -21.42 3.87 3.65
N SER A 134 -20.33 3.76 2.89
CA SER A 134 -20.25 2.89 1.70
C SER A 134 -19.42 1.63 1.95
N VAL A 135 -18.44 1.74 2.85
CA VAL A 135 -17.54 0.67 3.29
C VAL A 135 -17.41 0.79 4.81
N ILE A 136 -17.44 -0.35 5.50
CA ILE A 136 -17.30 -0.43 6.95
C ILE A 136 -15.84 -0.16 7.34
N SER A 137 -15.61 0.84 8.20
CA SER A 137 -14.31 1.06 8.84
C SER A 137 -14.12 0.09 10.01
N THR A 138 -15.10 -0.02 10.90
CA THR A 138 -15.10 -1.02 11.98
C THR A 138 -16.52 -1.42 12.38
N SER A 139 -16.63 -2.48 13.17
CA SER A 139 -17.89 -3.10 13.58
C SER A 139 -17.82 -3.58 15.02
N SER A 140 -18.95 -3.46 15.71
CA SER A 140 -19.22 -4.07 17.02
C SER A 140 -18.90 -5.57 17.02
N TYR A 141 -18.58 -6.13 18.19
CA TYR A 141 -18.38 -7.58 18.34
C TYR A 141 -19.69 -8.35 18.03
N GLU A 142 -20.82 -7.71 18.28
CA GLU A 142 -22.18 -8.17 17.97
C GLU A 142 -22.36 -8.36 16.46
N ALA A 143 -21.95 -7.38 15.65
CA ALA A 143 -22.00 -7.48 14.19
C ALA A 143 -20.96 -8.46 13.62
N ARG A 144 -19.79 -8.64 14.27
CA ARG A 144 -18.77 -9.63 13.85
C ARG A 144 -19.25 -11.08 13.98
N LYS A 145 -20.16 -11.38 14.90
CA LYS A 145 -20.83 -12.70 15.00
C LYS A 145 -21.58 -13.06 13.69
N PHE A 146 -22.04 -12.07 12.94
CA PHE A 146 -22.65 -12.24 11.60
C PHE A 146 -21.63 -12.12 10.44
N GLY A 147 -20.34 -11.99 10.75
CA GLY A 147 -19.28 -11.83 9.74
C GLY A 147 -19.13 -10.41 9.17
N VAL A 148 -19.79 -9.39 9.74
CA VAL A 148 -19.58 -7.99 9.37
C VAL A 148 -18.19 -7.55 9.85
N ARG A 149 -17.39 -6.91 8.97
CA ARG A 149 -15.97 -6.60 9.24
C ARG A 149 -15.45 -5.38 8.46
N SER A 150 -14.34 -4.82 8.94
CA SER A 150 -13.60 -3.73 8.26
C SER A 150 -13.31 -4.05 6.79
N GLY A 151 -13.53 -3.09 5.89
CA GLY A 151 -13.31 -3.23 4.44
C GLY A 151 -14.47 -3.87 3.66
N MET A 152 -15.53 -4.32 4.34
CA MET A 152 -16.76 -4.82 3.70
C MET A 152 -17.65 -3.67 3.22
N ALA A 153 -18.30 -3.83 2.06
CA ALA A 153 -19.28 -2.85 1.59
C ALA A 153 -20.58 -2.91 2.41
N THR A 154 -21.21 -1.76 2.67
CA THR A 154 -22.36 -1.67 3.60
C THR A 154 -23.58 -2.48 3.16
N PHE A 155 -23.85 -2.59 1.86
CA PHE A 155 -24.93 -3.43 1.33
C PHE A 155 -24.70 -4.93 1.57
N ILE A 156 -23.44 -5.40 1.55
CA ILE A 156 -23.07 -6.78 1.88
C ILE A 156 -23.22 -7.02 3.38
N ALA A 157 -22.74 -6.09 4.20
CA ALA A 157 -22.91 -6.14 5.65
C ALA A 157 -24.40 -6.19 6.08
N LYS A 158 -25.27 -5.42 5.39
CA LYS A 158 -26.73 -5.47 5.54
C LYS A 158 -27.38 -6.77 5.05
N LYS A 159 -26.77 -7.51 4.13
CA LYS A 159 -27.25 -8.84 3.72
C LYS A 159 -26.86 -9.93 4.71
N LEU A 160 -25.69 -9.83 5.34
CA LEU A 160 -25.26 -10.72 6.42
C LEU A 160 -25.98 -10.45 7.75
N CYS A 161 -26.32 -9.19 8.02
CA CYS A 161 -26.99 -8.74 9.23
C CYS A 161 -28.08 -7.71 8.88
N PRO A 162 -29.33 -8.14 8.58
CA PRO A 162 -30.42 -7.23 8.19
C PRO A 162 -30.68 -6.12 9.23
N GLN A 163 -30.60 -6.48 10.51
CA GLN A 163 -30.78 -5.61 11.67
C GLN A 163 -29.58 -4.70 11.98
N LEU A 164 -28.50 -4.75 11.18
CA LEU A 164 -27.29 -3.95 11.40
C LEU A 164 -27.59 -2.44 11.42
N ILE A 165 -27.28 -1.76 12.52
CA ILE A 165 -27.31 -0.29 12.57
C ILE A 165 -26.05 0.25 11.89
N LEU A 166 -26.19 1.29 11.07
CA LEU A 166 -25.06 1.97 10.43
C LEU A 166 -24.88 3.35 11.06
N VAL A 167 -23.65 3.64 11.49
CA VAL A 167 -23.28 4.90 12.18
C VAL A 167 -22.28 5.68 11.32
N SER A 168 -22.39 7.00 11.32
CA SER A 168 -21.47 7.94 10.66
C SER A 168 -20.09 7.96 11.33
N HIS A 169 -19.11 8.66 10.75
CA HIS A 169 -17.77 8.76 11.34
C HIS A 169 -17.59 9.97 12.26
N GLY A 170 -17.45 9.76 13.58
CA GLY A 170 -17.03 10.76 14.57
C GLY A 170 -15.52 11.08 14.59
N PHE A 171 -14.90 11.39 13.44
CA PHE A 171 -13.43 11.53 13.33
C PHE A 171 -12.75 12.51 14.32
N SER A 172 -13.45 13.56 14.77
CA SER A 172 -12.91 14.49 15.77
C SER A 172 -12.80 13.84 17.15
N ASP A 173 -13.83 13.08 17.57
CA ASP A 173 -13.81 12.33 18.83
C ASP A 173 -12.79 11.21 18.78
N TYR A 174 -12.66 10.50 17.64
CA TYR A 174 -11.63 9.48 17.46
C TYR A 174 -10.23 10.08 17.65
N SER A 175 -9.92 11.22 17.03
CA SER A 175 -8.62 11.91 17.20
C SER A 175 -8.39 12.37 18.64
N LYS A 176 -9.42 12.87 19.32
CA LYS A 176 -9.37 13.31 20.72
C LYS A 176 -9.10 12.15 21.69
N VAL A 177 -9.87 11.06 21.59
CA VAL A 177 -9.73 9.89 22.46
C VAL A 177 -8.44 9.14 22.17
N SER A 178 -8.04 9.03 20.90
CA SER A 178 -6.71 8.53 20.51
C SER A 178 -5.60 9.30 21.22
N SER A 179 -5.62 10.63 21.15
CA SER A 179 -4.63 11.49 21.81
C SER A 179 -4.60 11.30 23.33
N GLN A 180 -5.76 11.07 23.97
CA GLN A 180 -5.84 10.78 25.40
C GLN A 180 -5.21 9.43 25.75
N VAL A 181 -5.52 8.35 25.00
CA VAL A 181 -4.94 7.02 25.22
C VAL A 181 -3.42 7.04 25.01
N MET A 182 -2.95 7.67 23.93
CA MET A 182 -1.52 7.86 23.66
C MET A 182 -0.84 8.66 24.78
N GLY A 183 -1.52 9.66 25.37
CA GLY A 183 -1.05 10.41 26.52
C GLY A 183 -0.98 9.61 27.84
N ILE A 184 -1.79 8.56 27.99
CA ILE A 184 -1.70 7.62 29.12
C ILE A 184 -0.55 6.64 28.90
N CYS A 185 -0.41 6.07 27.70
CA CYS A 185 0.70 5.18 27.34
C CYS A 185 2.07 5.88 27.48
N LYS A 186 2.17 7.18 27.16
CA LYS A 186 3.39 7.99 27.36
C LYS A 186 3.89 8.10 28.81
N ARG A 187 3.10 7.70 29.80
CA ARG A 187 3.54 7.63 31.21
C ARG A 187 4.41 6.41 31.50
N TYR A 188 4.34 5.39 30.64
CA TYR A 188 5.07 4.12 30.77
C TYR A 188 6.25 4.04 29.78
N ASP A 189 6.15 4.73 28.64
CA ASP A 189 7.24 4.97 27.69
C ASP A 189 7.09 6.34 27.02
N PRO A 190 7.90 7.36 27.40
CA PRO A 190 7.90 8.67 26.76
C PRO A 190 8.23 8.65 25.26
N GLN A 191 8.94 7.63 24.79
CA GLN A 191 9.37 7.40 23.40
C GLN A 191 8.44 6.43 22.63
N MET A 192 7.25 6.13 23.17
CA MET A 192 6.31 5.21 22.54
C MET A 192 6.02 5.56 21.06
N CYS A 193 5.84 4.52 20.24
CA CYS A 193 5.65 4.63 18.80
C CYS A 193 4.18 4.39 18.42
N PRO A 194 3.41 5.42 18.01
CA PRO A 194 2.06 5.22 17.48
C PRO A 194 2.13 4.51 16.12
N ALA A 195 1.45 3.38 16.00
CA ALA A 195 1.32 2.62 14.75
C ALA A 195 0.04 2.99 13.98
N GLY A 196 -1.00 3.41 14.70
CA GLY A 196 -2.27 3.90 14.17
C GLY A 196 -2.92 4.92 15.11
N CYS A 197 -4.21 5.20 14.93
CA CYS A 197 -4.99 5.97 15.91
C CYS A 197 -5.39 5.12 17.13
N ASP A 198 -5.47 3.81 16.95
CA ASP A 198 -5.94 2.82 17.92
C ASP A 198 -4.82 1.95 18.52
N GLU A 199 -3.61 2.01 17.96
CA GLU A 199 -2.53 1.08 18.27
C GLU A 199 -1.14 1.71 18.30
N GLY A 200 -0.23 1.09 19.06
CA GLY A 200 1.16 1.54 19.19
C GLY A 200 2.02 0.62 20.04
N TYR A 201 3.33 0.89 20.01
CA TYR A 201 4.36 0.15 20.73
C TYR A 201 4.94 0.97 21.89
N LEU A 202 5.31 0.29 22.97
CA LEU A 202 6.08 0.83 24.09
C LEU A 202 7.28 -0.09 24.37
N ASN A 203 8.41 0.47 24.80
CA ASN A 203 9.45 -0.26 25.51
C ASN A 203 9.37 0.09 27.01
N ILE A 204 8.77 -0.79 27.82
CA ILE A 204 8.54 -0.53 29.26
C ILE A 204 9.68 -1.06 30.15
N THR A 205 10.83 -1.43 29.57
CA THR A 205 11.96 -2.03 30.31
C THR A 205 12.45 -1.15 31.45
N ALA A 206 12.78 0.11 31.16
CA ALA A 206 13.23 1.09 32.16
C ALA A 206 12.15 1.32 33.23
N TYR A 207 10.89 1.55 32.82
CA TYR A 207 9.78 1.78 33.74
C TYR A 207 9.58 0.59 34.72
N CYS A 208 9.68 -0.65 34.24
CA CYS A 208 9.54 -1.84 35.10
C CYS A 208 10.71 -1.95 36.09
N GLN A 209 11.93 -1.63 35.67
CA GLN A 209 13.12 -1.61 36.53
C GLN A 209 13.03 -0.52 37.60
N GLU A 210 12.72 0.72 37.21
CA GLU A 210 12.59 1.88 38.10
C GLU A 210 11.49 1.69 39.16
N ASN A 211 10.35 1.10 38.77
CA ASN A 211 9.20 0.90 39.65
C ASN A 211 9.16 -0.48 40.33
N ASN A 212 10.16 -1.34 40.09
CA ASN A 212 10.21 -2.74 40.57
C ASN A 212 8.93 -3.55 40.26
N MET A 213 8.37 -3.35 39.06
CA MET A 213 7.12 -4.00 38.61
C MET A 213 7.38 -5.18 37.68
N SER A 214 6.51 -6.20 37.73
CA SER A 214 6.45 -7.20 36.66
C SER A 214 5.87 -6.58 35.37
N ALA A 215 6.23 -7.14 34.22
CA ALA A 215 5.68 -6.70 32.93
C ALA A 215 4.15 -6.84 32.87
N ASP A 216 3.60 -7.93 33.41
CA ASP A 216 2.16 -8.17 33.45
C ASP A 216 1.43 -7.18 34.36
N ASP A 217 1.98 -6.84 35.53
CA ASP A 217 1.40 -5.86 36.44
C ASP A 217 1.44 -4.44 35.85
N CYS A 218 2.58 -4.08 35.23
CA CYS A 218 2.74 -2.80 34.54
C CYS A 218 1.71 -2.63 33.41
N VAL A 219 1.56 -3.64 32.56
CA VAL A 219 0.58 -3.64 31.47
C VAL A 219 -0.85 -3.70 31.99
N GLN A 220 -1.14 -4.48 33.04
CA GLN A 220 -2.46 -4.51 33.65
C GLN A 220 -2.82 -3.14 34.26
N HIS A 221 -1.86 -2.45 34.88
CA HIS A 221 -2.02 -1.10 35.41
C HIS A 221 -2.24 -0.05 34.31
N MET A 222 -1.48 -0.10 33.21
CA MET A 222 -1.69 0.72 32.02
C MET A 222 -3.10 0.54 31.46
N ARG A 223 -3.56 -0.71 31.29
CA ARG A 223 -4.90 -1.03 30.77
C ARG A 223 -6.01 -0.56 31.73
N LYS A 224 -5.81 -0.68 33.05
CA LYS A 224 -6.71 -0.12 34.08
C LYS A 224 -6.78 1.40 34.01
N SER A 225 -5.64 2.09 33.82
CA SER A 225 -5.56 3.55 33.68
C SER A 225 -6.35 4.04 32.46
N VAL A 226 -6.14 3.40 31.29
CA VAL A 226 -6.89 3.70 30.06
C VAL A 226 -8.39 3.54 30.27
N PHE A 227 -8.84 2.43 30.88
CA PHE A 227 -10.27 2.23 31.16
C PHE A 227 -10.82 3.23 32.19
N ALA A 228 -10.06 3.57 33.23
CA ALA A 228 -10.49 4.55 34.24
C ALA A 228 -10.72 5.94 33.63
N GLU A 229 -9.81 6.41 32.77
CA GLU A 229 -9.81 7.77 32.20
C GLU A 229 -10.63 7.92 30.91
N THR A 230 -10.80 6.85 30.12
CA THR A 230 -11.47 6.90 28.80
C THR A 230 -12.75 6.07 28.69
N LYS A 231 -12.99 5.14 29.63
CA LYS A 231 -14.02 4.08 29.56
C LYS A 231 -13.88 3.10 28.38
N LEU A 232 -12.81 3.18 27.60
CA LEU A 232 -12.48 2.20 26.56
C LEU A 232 -11.53 1.10 27.08
N THR A 233 -11.57 -0.06 26.44
CA THR A 233 -10.64 -1.15 26.72
C THR A 233 -9.55 -1.26 25.66
N VAL A 234 -8.34 -1.55 26.13
CA VAL A 234 -7.17 -1.92 25.32
C VAL A 234 -6.83 -3.37 25.59
N SER A 235 -6.54 -4.12 24.53
CA SER A 235 -5.82 -5.39 24.64
C SER A 235 -4.34 -5.19 24.35
N ALA A 236 -3.48 -5.99 24.98
CA ALA A 236 -2.03 -5.81 24.92
C ALA A 236 -1.25 -7.12 24.74
N GLY A 237 -0.11 -7.06 24.07
CA GLY A 237 0.82 -8.17 23.91
C GLY A 237 2.20 -7.81 24.46
N ILE A 238 2.78 -8.68 25.28
CA ILE A 238 4.07 -8.51 25.96
C ILE A 238 5.05 -9.52 25.40
N ALA A 239 6.17 -9.07 24.85
CA ALA A 239 7.16 -9.91 24.18
C ALA A 239 8.52 -9.21 24.05
N PRO A 240 9.62 -9.91 23.70
CA PRO A 240 10.94 -9.29 23.57
C PRO A 240 11.14 -8.37 22.34
N ASN A 241 10.19 -8.33 21.40
CA ASN A 241 10.27 -7.47 20.22
C ASN A 241 8.89 -7.09 19.64
N THR A 242 8.89 -6.08 18.77
CA THR A 242 7.67 -5.49 18.16
C THR A 242 6.81 -6.49 17.41
N MET A 243 7.40 -7.38 16.60
CA MET A 243 6.64 -8.38 15.82
C MET A 243 5.87 -9.32 16.76
N LEU A 244 6.56 -9.92 17.73
CA LEU A 244 5.94 -10.82 18.70
C LEU A 244 4.89 -10.09 19.55
N ALA A 245 5.18 -8.86 19.99
CA ALA A 245 4.25 -8.06 20.79
C ALA A 245 2.94 -7.78 20.04
N LYS A 246 3.02 -7.40 18.74
CA LYS A 246 1.82 -7.20 17.91
C LYS A 246 1.00 -8.48 17.78
N ILE A 247 1.62 -9.61 17.49
CA ILE A 247 0.96 -10.92 17.38
C ILE A 247 0.27 -11.29 18.72
N CYS A 248 0.95 -11.07 19.84
CA CYS A 248 0.42 -11.35 21.17
C CYS A 248 -0.80 -10.48 21.53
N SER A 249 -0.81 -9.21 21.11
CA SER A 249 -1.91 -8.27 21.41
C SER A 249 -3.26 -8.65 20.82
N ASP A 250 -3.25 -9.47 19.76
CA ASP A 250 -4.45 -9.99 19.09
C ASP A 250 -5.00 -11.27 19.76
N LYS A 251 -4.16 -12.00 20.52
CA LYS A 251 -4.44 -13.37 20.99
C LYS A 251 -5.56 -13.45 22.03
N ASN A 252 -5.63 -12.48 22.95
CA ASN A 252 -6.59 -12.44 24.05
C ASN A 252 -7.62 -11.29 23.89
N LYS A 253 -7.93 -10.86 22.66
CA LYS A 253 -8.95 -9.83 22.40
C LYS A 253 -10.39 -10.33 22.58
N PRO A 254 -11.33 -9.50 23.12
CA PRO A 254 -11.15 -8.14 23.66
C PRO A 254 -10.75 -8.11 25.14
N ASN A 255 -10.27 -6.95 25.58
CA ASN A 255 -9.92 -6.61 26.96
C ASN A 255 -9.04 -7.66 27.69
N GLY A 256 -8.07 -8.22 26.99
CA GLY A 256 -7.10 -9.16 27.57
C GLY A 256 -5.64 -8.72 27.35
N GLN A 257 -4.72 -9.42 28.00
CA GLN A 257 -3.30 -9.34 27.66
C GLN A 257 -2.72 -10.73 27.45
N PHE A 258 -1.67 -10.85 26.65
CA PHE A 258 -0.91 -12.09 26.50
C PHE A 258 0.60 -11.81 26.60
N HIS A 259 1.26 -12.50 27.51
CA HIS A 259 2.71 -12.49 27.69
C HIS A 259 3.29 -13.76 27.04
N LEU A 260 4.18 -13.58 26.08
CA LEU A 260 5.02 -14.64 25.53
C LEU A 260 6.32 -14.71 26.33
N PRO A 261 6.66 -15.82 27.01
CA PRO A 261 7.87 -15.91 27.82
C PRO A 261 9.14 -15.54 27.06
N PHE A 262 10.08 -14.86 27.74
CA PHE A 262 11.29 -14.29 27.15
C PHE A 262 12.39 -15.35 27.03
N GLU A 263 12.00 -16.55 26.60
CA GLU A 263 12.85 -17.73 26.46
C GLU A 263 12.90 -18.15 25.00
N ARG A 264 14.10 -18.41 24.49
CA ARG A 264 14.34 -18.81 23.10
C ARG A 264 13.38 -19.90 22.62
N ASP A 265 13.30 -21.00 23.37
CA ASP A 265 12.58 -22.20 22.92
C ASP A 265 11.05 -22.02 23.05
N ALA A 266 10.58 -21.24 24.03
CA ALA A 266 9.18 -20.84 24.11
C ALA A 266 8.76 -19.98 22.89
N ILE A 267 9.64 -19.06 22.45
CA ILE A 267 9.43 -18.24 21.24
C ILE A 267 9.42 -19.13 19.99
N LEU A 268 10.37 -20.05 19.84
CA LEU A 268 10.43 -20.95 18.68
C LEU A 268 9.23 -21.90 18.61
N LEU A 269 8.78 -22.46 19.74
CA LEU A 269 7.55 -23.27 19.80
C LEU A 269 6.31 -22.44 19.42
N PHE A 270 6.18 -21.22 19.95
CA PHE A 270 5.09 -20.30 19.61
C PHE A 270 5.08 -19.94 18.13
N MET A 271 6.24 -19.66 17.54
CA MET A 271 6.35 -19.33 16.12
C MET A 271 6.08 -20.54 15.21
N ARG A 272 6.60 -21.72 15.54
CA ARG A 272 6.44 -22.95 14.75
C ARG A 272 4.98 -23.23 14.37
N GLU A 273 4.08 -23.07 15.33
CA GLU A 273 2.65 -23.38 15.21
C GLU A 273 1.80 -22.19 14.75
N LEU A 274 2.40 -21.00 14.57
CA LEU A 274 1.67 -19.81 14.17
C LEU A 274 1.40 -19.79 12.64
N PRO A 275 0.14 -19.66 12.20
CA PRO A 275 -0.18 -19.54 10.78
C PRO A 275 0.46 -18.29 10.17
N ILE A 276 1.09 -18.44 9.00
CA ILE A 276 1.93 -17.43 8.35
C ILE A 276 1.18 -16.11 8.11
N ARG A 277 -0.14 -16.19 7.90
CA ARG A 277 -1.06 -15.05 7.74
C ARG A 277 -1.19 -14.15 8.98
N ARG A 278 -0.80 -14.61 10.17
CA ARG A 278 -0.80 -13.81 11.42
C ARG A 278 0.38 -12.84 11.51
N ILE A 279 1.41 -13.01 10.68
CA ILE A 279 2.61 -12.18 10.72
C ILE A 279 2.32 -10.77 10.15
N PRO A 280 2.66 -9.69 10.88
CA PRO A 280 2.59 -8.33 10.35
C PRO A 280 3.37 -8.20 9.03
N GLY A 281 2.71 -7.72 7.98
CA GLY A 281 3.25 -7.65 6.62
C GLY A 281 2.78 -8.78 5.68
N ILE A 282 2.44 -9.96 6.19
CA ILE A 282 1.98 -11.09 5.36
C ILE A 282 0.48 -10.97 5.07
N GLY A 283 0.17 -10.30 3.96
CA GLY A 283 -1.18 -10.20 3.42
C GLY A 283 -1.56 -11.35 2.49
N ARG A 284 -2.85 -11.41 2.09
CA ARG A 284 -3.49 -12.48 1.30
C ARG A 284 -2.84 -12.89 -0.03
N VAL A 285 -1.90 -12.10 -0.54
CA VAL A 285 -1.15 -12.39 -1.78
C VAL A 285 0.12 -13.15 -1.44
N SER A 286 0.91 -12.64 -0.47
CA SER A 286 2.08 -13.32 0.07
C SER A 286 1.73 -14.65 0.72
N GLU A 287 0.63 -14.70 1.48
CA GLU A 287 0.00 -15.93 1.99
C GLU A 287 -0.17 -16.97 0.87
N ARG A 288 -0.97 -16.66 -0.17
CA ARG A 288 -1.27 -17.62 -1.26
C ARG A 288 -0.02 -18.03 -2.06
N LEU A 289 0.99 -17.16 -2.16
CA LEU A 289 2.28 -17.50 -2.79
C LEU A 289 3.09 -18.47 -1.91
N LEU A 290 3.18 -18.23 -0.61
CA LEU A 290 3.87 -19.09 0.36
C LEU A 290 3.17 -20.46 0.48
N GLU A 291 1.83 -20.48 0.54
CA GLU A 291 1.05 -21.73 0.55
C GLU A 291 1.31 -22.60 -0.68
N SER A 292 1.53 -22.00 -1.85
CA SER A 292 1.81 -22.75 -3.09
C SER A 292 3.13 -23.52 -3.07
N ILE A 293 4.11 -23.06 -2.29
CA ILE A 293 5.38 -23.76 -2.06
C ILE A 293 5.39 -24.61 -0.77
N GLY A 294 4.24 -24.75 -0.10
CA GLY A 294 4.04 -25.61 1.07
C GLY A 294 3.91 -24.87 2.41
N ILE A 295 4.25 -23.58 2.47
CA ILE A 295 4.38 -22.82 3.72
C ILE A 295 3.03 -22.27 4.20
N LYS A 296 2.52 -22.80 5.31
CA LYS A 296 1.26 -22.40 5.95
C LYS A 296 1.46 -21.84 7.36
N ASN A 297 2.44 -22.35 8.08
CA ASN A 297 2.87 -21.90 9.41
C ASN A 297 4.32 -21.43 9.36
N CYS A 298 4.77 -20.66 10.36
CA CYS A 298 6.15 -20.17 10.37
C CYS A 298 7.19 -21.28 10.65
N GLY A 299 6.77 -22.45 11.14
CA GLY A 299 7.62 -23.65 11.19
C GLY A 299 8.01 -24.17 9.80
N ASP A 300 7.08 -24.11 8.84
CA ASP A 300 7.25 -24.64 7.48
C ASP A 300 8.34 -23.88 6.69
N ILE A 301 8.64 -22.64 7.09
CA ILE A 301 9.75 -21.85 6.54
C ILE A 301 11.09 -22.59 6.66
N PHE A 302 11.34 -23.29 7.76
CA PHE A 302 12.56 -24.08 7.95
C PHE A 302 12.58 -25.34 7.08
N ILE A 303 11.42 -26.00 6.95
CA ILE A 303 11.24 -27.19 6.10
C ILE A 303 11.51 -26.83 4.63
N HIS A 304 11.08 -25.64 4.19
CA HIS A 304 11.23 -25.16 2.83
C HIS A 304 12.39 -24.14 2.66
N ARG A 305 13.36 -24.09 3.58
CA ARG A 305 14.35 -23.00 3.65
C ARG A 305 15.25 -22.89 2.42
N ALA A 306 15.61 -24.01 1.78
CA ALA A 306 16.30 -23.99 0.49
C ALA A 306 15.43 -23.42 -0.63
N THR A 307 14.14 -23.78 -0.70
CA THR A 307 13.18 -23.20 -1.66
C THR A 307 13.01 -21.69 -1.44
N CYS A 308 12.93 -21.24 -0.18
CA CYS A 308 12.91 -19.81 0.14
C CYS A 308 14.18 -19.07 -0.31
N SER A 309 15.34 -19.73 -0.28
CA SER A 309 16.61 -19.14 -0.73
C SER A 309 16.77 -19.11 -2.24
N LEU A 310 16.26 -20.12 -2.95
CA LEU A 310 16.24 -20.14 -4.43
C LEU A 310 15.26 -19.09 -4.98
N LEU A 311 14.15 -18.84 -4.28
CA LEU A 311 13.11 -17.88 -4.65
C LEU A 311 13.19 -16.56 -3.85
N ASP A 312 14.36 -16.19 -3.33
CA ASP A 312 14.56 -15.02 -2.45
C ASP A 312 13.93 -13.74 -3.03
N HIS A 313 14.09 -13.50 -4.33
CA HIS A 313 13.58 -12.32 -5.00
C HIS A 313 12.03 -12.20 -5.03
N HIS A 314 11.28 -13.27 -4.76
CA HIS A 314 9.81 -13.21 -4.57
C HIS A 314 9.39 -13.00 -3.11
N PHE A 315 10.22 -13.40 -2.13
CA PHE A 315 9.79 -13.61 -0.75
C PHE A 315 10.60 -12.86 0.32
N GLY A 316 11.88 -12.59 0.07
CA GLY A 316 12.83 -12.07 1.06
C GLY A 316 13.18 -13.10 2.14
N LEU A 317 14.11 -14.00 1.82
CA LEU A 317 14.62 -15.06 2.70
C LEU A 317 14.92 -14.53 4.10
N ILE A 318 15.67 -13.44 4.21
CA ILE A 318 16.07 -12.86 5.51
C ILE A 318 14.86 -12.44 6.37
N HIS A 319 13.77 -11.97 5.75
CA HIS A 319 12.53 -11.66 6.46
C HIS A 319 11.79 -12.94 6.90
N LEU A 320 11.74 -13.97 6.05
CA LEU A 320 11.17 -15.27 6.42
C LEU A 320 11.96 -15.96 7.54
N LEU A 321 13.30 -15.96 7.49
CA LEU A 321 14.14 -16.55 8.53
C LEU A 321 14.01 -15.82 9.87
N ARG A 322 14.06 -14.47 9.87
CA ARG A 322 13.78 -13.68 11.09
C ARG A 322 12.36 -13.95 11.61
N THR A 323 11.37 -14.09 10.73
CA THR A 323 10.00 -14.50 11.09
C THR A 323 9.98 -15.87 11.78
N HIS A 324 10.58 -16.90 11.16
CA HIS A 324 10.67 -18.26 11.72
C HIS A 324 11.29 -18.27 13.13
N LEU A 325 12.38 -17.52 13.31
CA LEU A 325 13.10 -17.41 14.58
C LEU A 325 12.39 -16.54 15.63
N GLY A 326 11.33 -15.81 15.26
CA GLY A 326 10.68 -14.84 16.13
C GLY A 326 11.52 -13.59 16.41
N ILE A 327 12.45 -13.23 15.52
CA ILE A 327 13.39 -12.11 15.69
C ILE A 327 12.89 -10.88 14.91
N ALA A 328 12.82 -9.72 15.57
CA ALA A 328 12.46 -8.45 14.97
C ALA A 328 13.02 -7.28 15.81
N SER A 329 12.81 -6.04 15.35
CA SER A 329 13.21 -4.85 16.12
C SER A 329 12.58 -4.82 17.50
N ASN A 330 13.41 -4.59 18.52
CA ASN A 330 13.00 -4.18 19.86
C ASN A 330 13.18 -2.66 20.08
N SER A 331 13.75 -1.94 19.11
CA SER A 331 13.73 -0.47 19.13
C SER A 331 12.31 0.04 18.93
N VAL A 332 11.84 0.79 19.93
CA VAL A 332 10.60 1.58 19.92
C VAL A 332 11.03 3.04 20.06
N GLN A 333 10.66 3.87 19.08
CA GLN A 333 10.93 5.31 19.04
C GLN A 333 9.76 6.00 18.32
N PRO A 334 9.46 7.29 18.60
CA PRO A 334 8.43 8.00 17.85
C PRO A 334 8.89 8.18 16.39
N PRO A 335 7.98 8.07 15.40
CA PRO A 335 8.33 8.25 13.99
C PRO A 335 8.85 9.67 13.74
N GLN A 336 9.96 9.77 13.02
CA GLN A 336 10.59 11.04 12.68
C GLN A 336 9.80 11.71 11.54
N ARG A 337 9.82 13.04 11.47
CA ARG A 337 8.95 13.81 10.57
C ARG A 337 9.40 13.64 9.11
N GLU A 338 10.70 13.64 8.91
CA GLU A 338 11.47 13.36 7.69
C GLU A 338 11.27 11.95 7.11
N GLU A 339 10.80 10.98 7.90
CA GLU A 339 10.47 9.63 7.39
C GLU A 339 9.23 9.63 6.47
N ARG A 340 8.46 10.73 6.42
CA ARG A 340 7.27 10.87 5.56
C ARG A 340 7.66 10.90 4.07
N LYS A 341 7.46 9.77 3.39
CA LYS A 341 7.84 9.59 1.97
C LYS A 341 6.84 10.19 0.96
N SER A 342 5.60 10.50 1.38
CA SER A 342 4.55 11.04 0.52
C SER A 342 3.39 11.71 1.27
N ILE A 343 2.65 12.58 0.58
CA ILE A 343 1.32 13.09 0.95
C ILE A 343 0.41 12.91 -0.26
N GLY A 344 -0.88 12.61 -0.08
CA GLY A 344 -1.80 12.44 -1.20
C GLY A 344 -3.26 12.37 -0.79
N ALA A 345 -4.11 13.00 -1.61
CA ALA A 345 -5.56 13.01 -1.48
C ALA A 345 -6.17 12.14 -2.58
N GLU A 346 -7.21 11.36 -2.26
CA GLU A 346 -8.03 10.68 -3.26
C GLU A 346 -9.51 10.64 -2.89
N ARG A 347 -10.38 10.62 -3.90
CA ARG A 347 -11.83 10.58 -3.74
C ARG A 347 -12.45 9.55 -4.67
N THR A 348 -13.29 8.69 -4.10
CA THR A 348 -14.17 7.77 -4.85
C THR A 348 -15.51 8.44 -5.07
N PHE A 349 -16.07 8.33 -6.27
CA PHE A 349 -17.32 8.95 -6.68
C PHE A 349 -18.14 8.02 -7.60
N ALA A 350 -19.40 8.39 -7.87
CA ALA A 350 -20.22 7.71 -8.88
C ALA A 350 -19.57 7.87 -10.27
N PRO A 351 -19.63 6.87 -11.18
CA PRO A 351 -18.81 6.86 -12.39
C PRO A 351 -19.00 8.09 -13.30
N LEU A 352 -17.89 8.69 -13.74
CA LEU A 352 -17.85 9.86 -14.61
C LEU A 352 -17.05 9.56 -15.89
N ALA A 353 -17.61 9.92 -17.04
CA ALA A 353 -16.93 9.96 -18.35
C ALA A 353 -16.79 11.39 -18.91
N ASP A 354 -17.53 12.33 -18.34
CA ASP A 354 -17.57 13.75 -18.72
C ASP A 354 -16.28 14.47 -18.28
N LYS A 355 -15.54 15.02 -19.25
CA LYS A 355 -14.21 15.63 -19.05
C LYS A 355 -14.25 16.80 -18.07
N GLN A 356 -15.28 17.63 -18.13
CA GLN A 356 -15.45 18.81 -17.28
C GLN A 356 -15.73 18.39 -15.83
N LYS A 357 -16.60 17.39 -15.60
CA LYS A 357 -16.85 16.84 -14.26
C LYS A 357 -15.64 16.07 -13.71
N ILE A 358 -14.88 15.39 -14.56
CA ILE A 358 -13.60 14.77 -14.21
C ILE A 358 -12.58 15.83 -13.75
N PHE A 359 -12.48 16.97 -14.45
CA PHE A 359 -11.62 18.08 -14.04
C PHE A 359 -12.12 18.78 -12.76
N ALA A 360 -13.42 18.91 -12.54
CA ALA A 360 -13.94 19.37 -11.24
C ALA A 360 -13.53 18.44 -10.09
N LYS A 361 -13.50 17.12 -10.30
CA LYS A 361 -12.96 16.16 -9.32
C LYS A 361 -11.44 16.20 -9.17
N LEU A 362 -10.70 16.70 -10.16
CA LEU A 362 -9.28 17.01 -10.00
C LEU A 362 -9.09 18.26 -9.13
N ASP A 363 -9.89 19.30 -9.35
CA ASP A 363 -9.86 20.56 -8.60
C ASP A 363 -10.14 20.35 -7.10
N GLU A 364 -11.16 19.55 -6.77
CA GLU A 364 -11.45 19.12 -5.39
C GLU A 364 -10.23 18.44 -4.72
N VAL A 365 -9.62 17.49 -5.42
CA VAL A 365 -8.44 16.73 -4.94
C VAL A 365 -7.20 17.63 -4.78
N CYS A 366 -6.98 18.58 -5.70
CA CYS A 366 -5.88 19.55 -5.59
C CYS A 366 -6.08 20.51 -4.41
N THR A 367 -7.32 20.90 -4.13
CA THR A 367 -7.66 21.78 -2.99
C THR A 367 -7.43 21.08 -1.65
N GLU A 368 -7.83 19.81 -1.53
CA GLU A 368 -7.54 18.98 -0.35
C GLU A 368 -6.04 18.76 -0.18
N LEU A 369 -5.33 18.36 -1.24
CA LEU A 369 -3.90 18.08 -1.19
C LEU A 369 -3.07 19.33 -0.86
N GLU A 370 -3.47 20.50 -1.37
CA GLU A 370 -2.88 21.77 -0.95
C GLU A 370 -3.11 22.02 0.55
N SER A 371 -4.31 21.78 1.08
CA SER A 371 -4.61 21.94 2.50
C SER A 371 -3.76 21.02 3.39
N ASP A 372 -3.60 19.75 3.01
CA ASP A 372 -2.75 18.77 3.70
C ASP A 372 -1.25 19.16 3.63
N MET A 373 -0.79 19.66 2.48
CA MET A 373 0.59 20.09 2.30
C MET A 373 0.90 21.42 3.02
N GLN A 374 -0.04 22.35 3.07
CA GLN A 374 0.11 23.62 3.80
C GLN A 374 0.05 23.41 5.32
N SER A 375 -0.98 22.72 5.83
CA SER A 375 -1.10 22.41 7.27
C SER A 375 -0.01 21.47 7.77
N GLY A 376 0.49 20.59 6.90
CA GLY A 376 1.66 19.75 7.16
C GLY A 376 3.01 20.47 7.00
N GLU A 377 3.07 21.66 6.39
CA GLU A 377 4.30 22.39 6.03
C GLU A 377 5.27 21.56 5.17
N TRP A 378 4.77 21.05 4.05
CA TRP A 378 5.52 20.21 3.10
C TRP A 378 5.45 20.75 1.67
N SER A 379 6.56 20.62 0.95
CA SER A 379 6.58 20.64 -0.52
C SER A 379 7.11 19.32 -1.06
N GLY A 380 7.07 19.10 -2.38
CA GLY A 380 7.74 17.96 -3.00
C GLY A 380 8.03 18.13 -4.48
N ARG A 381 8.54 17.09 -5.15
CA ARG A 381 8.96 17.17 -6.57
C ARG A 381 8.27 16.21 -7.53
N THR A 382 7.67 15.13 -7.06
CA THR A 382 7.08 14.12 -7.96
C THR A 382 5.59 13.98 -7.68
N VAL A 383 4.76 14.48 -8.59
CA VAL A 383 3.30 14.35 -8.54
C VAL A 383 2.91 13.03 -9.22
N THR A 384 2.24 12.14 -8.48
CA THR A 384 1.62 10.93 -9.00
C THR A 384 0.12 11.18 -9.18
N LEU A 385 -0.38 11.13 -10.41
CA LEU A 385 -1.80 10.95 -10.70
C LEU A 385 -2.19 9.48 -10.44
N LYS A 386 -3.30 9.27 -9.74
CA LYS A 386 -3.94 7.97 -9.54
C LYS A 386 -5.39 8.06 -10.01
N TYR A 387 -5.81 7.12 -10.86
CA TYR A 387 -7.20 7.00 -11.24
C TYR A 387 -7.67 5.53 -11.17
N LYS A 388 -8.98 5.33 -11.03
CA LYS A 388 -9.61 4.01 -11.05
C LYS A 388 -10.72 4.02 -12.09
N LEU A 389 -10.68 3.10 -13.04
CA LEU A 389 -11.77 2.90 -14.00
C LEU A 389 -13.02 2.38 -13.29
N GLU A 390 -14.17 2.51 -13.93
CA GLU A 390 -15.42 1.94 -13.42
C GLU A 390 -15.30 0.44 -13.10
N SER A 391 -14.52 -0.29 -13.92
CA SER A 391 -14.12 -1.70 -13.78
C SER A 391 -13.21 -2.00 -12.58
N PHE A 392 -13.03 -1.06 -11.66
CA PHE A 392 -12.16 -1.16 -10.47
C PHE A 392 -10.67 -1.45 -10.78
N GLN A 393 -10.24 -1.39 -12.04
CA GLN A 393 -8.83 -1.36 -12.41
C GLN A 393 -8.23 -0.02 -11.96
N VAL A 394 -7.00 -0.04 -11.43
CA VAL A 394 -6.32 1.13 -10.87
C VAL A 394 -5.07 1.39 -11.69
N PHE A 395 -4.86 2.64 -12.07
CA PHE A 395 -3.73 3.09 -12.85
C PHE A 395 -3.07 4.30 -12.18
N THR A 396 -1.78 4.48 -12.47
CA THR A 396 -1.01 5.63 -12.03
C THR A 396 -0.15 6.18 -13.16
N ARG A 397 0.03 7.50 -13.18
CA ARG A 397 1.01 8.24 -13.98
C ARG A 397 1.76 9.18 -13.07
N ALA A 398 3.00 9.56 -13.39
CA ALA A 398 3.76 10.47 -12.55
C ALA A 398 4.63 11.41 -13.38
N LYS A 399 4.75 12.66 -12.92
CA LYS A 399 5.69 13.66 -13.42
C LYS A 399 6.60 14.10 -12.29
N SER A 400 7.90 14.20 -12.56
CA SER A 400 8.84 14.88 -11.68
C SER A 400 9.10 16.29 -12.18
N CYS A 401 9.30 17.22 -11.25
CA CYS A 401 9.65 18.61 -11.50
C CYS A 401 10.97 18.94 -10.80
N ASP A 402 11.79 19.80 -11.42
CA ASP A 402 13.06 20.24 -10.85
C ASP A 402 12.85 21.23 -9.70
N ARG A 403 11.77 22.01 -9.81
CA ARG A 403 11.23 22.90 -8.78
C ARG A 403 10.36 22.14 -7.78
N TRP A 404 10.33 22.64 -6.55
CA TRP A 404 9.35 22.23 -5.55
C TRP A 404 7.94 22.67 -5.98
N VAL A 405 6.93 21.83 -5.70
CA VAL A 405 5.51 22.10 -5.90
C VAL A 405 4.75 21.90 -4.59
N SER A 406 3.70 22.69 -4.39
CA SER A 406 2.79 22.62 -3.23
C SER A 406 1.44 23.30 -3.44
N LYS A 407 1.31 24.18 -4.45
CA LYS A 407 0.11 25.00 -4.66
C LYS A 407 -0.91 24.31 -5.56
N LYS A 408 -2.19 24.55 -5.29
CA LYS A 408 -3.33 23.94 -6.00
C LYS A 408 -3.19 24.01 -7.53
N ASP A 409 -2.87 25.18 -8.07
CA ASP A 409 -2.80 25.41 -9.51
C ASP A 409 -1.68 24.60 -10.18
N GLU A 410 -0.57 24.38 -9.46
CA GLU A 410 0.57 23.57 -9.92
C GLU A 410 0.19 22.09 -9.97
N LEU A 411 -0.43 21.62 -8.89
CA LEU A 411 -0.94 20.25 -8.75
C LEU A 411 -2.02 19.97 -9.80
N PHE A 412 -2.90 20.95 -10.06
CA PHE A 412 -3.94 20.86 -11.08
C PHE A 412 -3.36 20.84 -12.49
N ALA A 413 -2.43 21.72 -12.84
CA ALA A 413 -1.81 21.74 -14.17
C ALA A 413 -1.09 20.41 -14.47
N ILE A 414 -0.28 19.91 -13.53
CA ILE A 414 0.41 18.62 -13.67
C ILE A 414 -0.58 17.45 -13.69
N GLY A 415 -1.59 17.48 -12.82
CA GLY A 415 -2.65 16.46 -12.79
C GLY A 415 -3.46 16.42 -14.08
N GLN A 416 -3.75 17.58 -14.69
CA GLN A 416 -4.49 17.72 -15.94
C GLN A 416 -3.67 17.23 -17.13
N GLU A 417 -2.39 17.59 -17.19
CA GLU A 417 -1.44 17.08 -18.20
C GLU A 417 -1.39 15.54 -18.19
N LEU A 418 -1.18 14.95 -17.00
CA LEU A 418 -1.14 13.49 -16.82
C LEU A 418 -2.47 12.78 -17.09
N LEU A 419 -3.60 13.50 -16.99
CA LEU A 419 -4.95 12.96 -17.16
C LEU A 419 -5.48 13.11 -18.59
N LEU A 420 -5.03 14.14 -19.33
CA LEU A 420 -5.40 14.38 -20.73
C LEU A 420 -4.97 13.25 -21.66
N LEU A 421 -3.80 12.65 -21.40
CA LEU A 421 -3.25 11.52 -22.17
C LEU A 421 -4.05 10.21 -22.02
N GLU A 422 -4.96 10.15 -21.04
CA GLU A 422 -5.69 8.94 -20.62
C GLU A 422 -7.19 9.01 -20.97
N LEU A 423 -7.65 10.10 -21.56
CA LEU A 423 -9.05 10.31 -21.97
C LEU A 423 -9.27 9.92 -23.44
N PRO A 424 -10.47 9.44 -23.83
CA PRO A 424 -11.68 9.30 -23.03
C PRO A 424 -11.74 7.99 -22.22
N MET A 425 -12.19 8.07 -20.97
CA MET A 425 -12.41 6.91 -20.09
C MET A 425 -13.48 7.18 -19.04
N THR A 426 -14.10 6.13 -18.50
CA THR A 426 -15.04 6.25 -17.36
C THR A 426 -14.34 5.92 -16.05
N ILE A 427 -14.15 6.93 -15.18
CA ILE A 427 -13.47 6.79 -13.89
C ILE A 427 -14.44 6.87 -12.69
N ARG A 428 -14.05 6.22 -11.59
CA ARG A 428 -14.79 6.17 -10.31
C ARG A 428 -13.97 6.61 -9.10
N LEU A 429 -12.69 6.87 -9.29
CA LEU A 429 -11.80 7.48 -8.28
C LEU A 429 -10.74 8.29 -9.01
N LEU A 430 -10.42 9.44 -8.45
CA LEU A 430 -9.30 10.29 -8.83
C LEU A 430 -8.51 10.66 -7.57
N GLY A 431 -7.20 10.84 -7.70
CA GLY A 431 -6.32 11.21 -6.61
C GLY A 431 -4.96 11.71 -7.10
N LEU A 432 -4.33 12.57 -6.29
CA LEU A 432 -2.97 13.03 -6.49
C LEU A 432 -2.13 12.67 -5.26
N ARG A 433 -0.86 12.31 -5.48
CA ARG A 433 0.11 12.04 -4.42
C ARG A 433 1.46 12.66 -4.75
N VAL A 434 1.92 13.58 -3.91
CA VAL A 434 3.28 14.15 -3.99
C VAL A 434 4.27 13.25 -3.23
N THR A 435 5.42 13.02 -3.85
CA THR A 435 6.57 12.28 -3.28
C THR A 435 7.87 13.05 -3.53
N LYS A 436 8.99 12.58 -2.94
CA LYS A 436 10.25 13.35 -2.81
C LYS A 436 9.96 14.67 -2.08
N LEU A 437 9.62 14.58 -0.80
CA LEU A 437 9.21 15.74 -0.01
C LEU A 437 10.42 16.57 0.45
N LYS A 438 10.16 17.85 0.76
CA LYS A 438 11.00 18.72 1.58
C LYS A 438 10.14 19.29 2.70
N ASP A 439 10.65 19.24 3.93
CA ASP A 439 10.08 19.97 5.06
C ASP A 439 10.30 21.47 4.86
N MET A 440 9.26 22.28 5.06
CA MET A 440 9.33 23.74 4.94
C MET A 440 9.66 24.43 6.27
N ARG A 441 9.73 23.69 7.39
CA ARG A 441 10.14 24.18 8.71
C ARG A 441 11.64 24.28 8.86
N GLU A 442 12.37 23.38 8.21
CA GLU A 442 13.83 23.44 8.21
C GLU A 442 14.29 24.63 7.33
N PRO A 443 15.24 25.45 7.80
CA PRO A 443 15.87 26.43 6.93
C PRO A 443 16.56 25.71 5.76
N ASP A 444 16.66 26.35 4.60
CA ASP A 444 17.40 25.79 3.46
C ASP A 444 18.87 25.56 3.84
N SER A 445 19.17 24.31 4.23
CA SER A 445 20.53 23.86 4.52
C SER A 445 21.40 24.19 3.30
N PRO A 446 22.52 24.92 3.48
CA PRO A 446 23.32 25.40 2.36
C PRO A 446 24.18 24.29 1.75
N VAL A 447 23.52 23.27 1.20
CA VAL A 447 24.10 22.18 0.38
C VAL A 447 24.46 22.71 -1.03
N GLY A 448 24.87 23.97 -1.12
CA GLY A 448 25.39 24.62 -2.30
C GLY A 448 26.91 24.65 -2.25
N ILE A 449 27.55 23.69 -2.92
CA ILE A 449 28.98 23.68 -3.31
C ILE A 449 30.03 23.64 -2.17
N LYS A 450 29.77 24.16 -0.96
CA LYS A 450 30.76 24.19 0.14
C LYS A 450 31.28 22.81 0.56
N ARG A 451 30.49 21.73 0.42
CA ARG A 451 30.96 20.35 0.67
C ARG A 451 31.99 19.83 -0.35
N PHE A 452 32.13 20.47 -1.52
CA PHE A 452 33.20 20.17 -2.48
C PHE A 452 34.49 20.97 -2.19
N PHE A 453 34.37 22.19 -1.66
CA PHE A 453 35.53 23.05 -1.35
C PHE A 453 36.03 22.97 0.11
N SER A 454 35.28 22.36 1.03
CA SER A 454 35.74 22.08 2.41
C SER A 454 36.60 20.82 2.53
N ALA A 455 37.01 20.21 1.41
CA ALA A 455 37.87 19.04 1.34
C ALA A 455 39.33 19.39 0.97
N SER A 456 39.79 20.61 1.26
CA SER A 456 41.17 21.08 1.03
C SER A 456 41.75 21.73 2.28
N GLY A 457 42.04 20.92 3.30
CA GLY A 457 42.56 21.36 4.60
C GLY A 457 43.29 20.24 5.34
N SER A 458 44.57 20.06 4.99
CA SER A 458 45.61 19.34 5.73
C SER A 458 45.20 18.35 6.84
N GLU A 459 45.16 17.05 6.52
CA GLU A 459 46.12 16.07 7.06
C GLU A 459 46.04 14.72 6.32
N SER A 460 47.18 14.08 6.07
CA SER A 460 47.26 12.82 5.31
C SER A 460 47.56 11.64 6.25
N PRO A 461 46.63 10.69 6.47
CA PRO A 461 46.89 9.52 7.31
C PRO A 461 47.98 8.63 6.69
N ARG A 462 49.13 8.55 7.37
CA ARG A 462 50.25 7.67 6.96
C ARG A 462 49.81 6.20 6.96
N LYS A 463 49.85 5.54 5.80
CA LYS A 463 49.86 4.07 5.74
C LYS A 463 51.10 3.54 6.48
N LYS A 464 50.91 2.86 7.62
CA LYS A 464 51.93 1.93 8.15
C LYS A 464 52.14 0.78 7.16
N ARG A 465 53.34 0.19 7.15
CA ARG A 465 53.79 -0.85 6.21
C ARG A 465 54.79 -1.77 6.92
N LYS A 466 55.05 -2.95 6.33
CA LYS A 466 55.80 -4.12 6.86
C LYS A 466 55.02 -4.91 7.94
N ALA A 467 55.08 -6.25 7.98
CA ALA A 467 55.42 -7.28 6.98
C ALA A 467 54.82 -8.64 7.46
N SER A 468 54.97 -9.81 6.84
CA SER A 468 55.68 -10.29 5.63
C SER A 468 54.98 -11.57 5.07
N GLU A 469 55.48 -12.48 4.20
CA GLU A 469 56.77 -12.74 3.51
C GLU A 469 56.52 -13.51 2.17
N ASP A 470 57.36 -14.49 1.83
CA ASP A 470 57.39 -15.44 0.70
C ASP A 470 56.15 -16.37 0.54
N SER A 471 55.79 -16.95 -0.62
CA SER A 471 56.26 -16.87 -2.05
C SER A 471 55.16 -17.55 -2.95
N ASP A 472 55.25 -17.93 -4.24
CA ASP A 472 56.35 -18.05 -5.24
C ASP A 472 55.84 -17.86 -6.70
N THR A 473 56.04 -18.84 -7.60
CA THR A 473 55.84 -18.83 -9.07
C THR A 473 54.63 -19.70 -9.51
N THR A 474 54.11 -19.69 -10.75
CA THR A 474 54.62 -19.39 -12.10
C THR A 474 53.57 -18.67 -12.98
N ALA A 475 53.99 -18.16 -14.15
CA ALA A 475 53.15 -17.39 -15.09
C ALA A 475 52.93 -18.09 -16.45
N ARG A 476 51.92 -17.64 -17.20
CA ARG A 476 51.90 -17.67 -18.68
C ARG A 476 50.94 -16.62 -19.26
N GLU A 477 51.27 -16.12 -20.44
CA GLU A 477 50.69 -14.90 -21.05
C GLU A 477 49.73 -15.20 -22.21
N SER A 478 48.88 -14.21 -22.56
CA SER A 478 48.49 -13.94 -23.97
C SER A 478 48.00 -12.49 -24.15
N VAL A 479 48.87 -11.64 -24.71
CA VAL A 479 48.69 -10.70 -25.86
C VAL A 479 47.26 -10.59 -26.50
N ILE A 480 46.78 -9.46 -27.08
CA ILE A 480 47.43 -8.29 -27.76
C ILE A 480 46.76 -6.92 -27.44
N ALA A 481 47.56 -5.85 -27.53
CA ALA A 481 47.28 -4.41 -27.78
C ALA A 481 45.98 -4.04 -28.55
N SER A 482 45.29 -2.90 -28.36
CA SER A 482 45.67 -1.45 -28.43
C SER A 482 46.13 -0.98 -29.84
N VAL A 483 45.96 0.28 -30.31
CA VAL A 483 46.06 1.61 -29.65
C VAL A 483 45.35 2.74 -30.45
N SER A 484 45.02 3.89 -29.80
CA SER A 484 45.06 5.31 -30.30
C SER A 484 44.27 5.77 -31.55
N HIS A 485 43.96 7.06 -31.83
CA HIS A 485 43.81 8.34 -31.07
C HIS A 485 43.00 9.30 -32.01
N ALA A 486 41.96 10.01 -31.55
CA ALA A 486 41.91 11.37 -30.96
C ALA A 486 41.95 12.57 -31.95
N ASN A 487 40.90 13.41 -31.88
CA ASN A 487 40.73 14.80 -32.40
C ASN A 487 40.86 15.01 -33.94
N ASP A 488 40.43 16.13 -34.55
CA ASP A 488 39.93 17.42 -34.01
C ASP A 488 38.73 17.97 -34.84
N SER A 489 38.29 19.20 -34.52
CA SER A 489 37.09 19.86 -35.06
C SER A 489 37.38 21.17 -35.79
N SER A 490 36.64 21.48 -36.87
CA SER A 490 36.17 22.85 -37.24
C SER A 490 35.49 22.93 -38.62
N ALA A 491 34.71 24.01 -38.80
CA ALA A 491 34.23 24.62 -40.05
C ALA A 491 33.16 23.90 -40.94
N LYS A 492 32.28 24.73 -41.53
CA LYS A 492 31.46 24.49 -42.74
C LYS A 492 31.91 25.50 -43.82
N PRO A 493 31.69 25.27 -45.13
CA PRO A 493 30.49 25.85 -45.77
C PRO A 493 29.83 25.05 -46.92
N GLU A 494 28.55 25.37 -47.14
CA GLU A 494 27.78 25.47 -48.41
C GLU A 494 27.80 24.37 -49.53
N CYS A 495 26.82 23.47 -49.43
CA CYS A 495 25.67 23.33 -50.35
C CYS A 495 25.83 23.42 -51.90
N ARG A 496 25.62 22.29 -52.59
CA ARG A 496 24.75 22.08 -53.80
C ARG A 496 24.71 20.58 -54.16
N SER A 497 23.75 20.02 -54.90
CA SER A 497 22.28 20.24 -54.93
C SER A 497 21.63 19.21 -55.88
N ASP A 498 20.94 18.20 -55.34
CA ASP A 498 19.95 17.40 -56.08
C ASP A 498 18.95 16.82 -55.08
N GLN A 499 17.65 17.07 -55.28
CA GLN A 499 16.55 16.52 -54.48
C GLN A 499 15.40 16.10 -55.40
N GLU A 500 15.04 14.82 -55.35
CA GLU A 500 13.96 14.25 -56.13
C GLU A 500 12.61 14.88 -55.74
N CYS A 501 11.83 15.31 -56.74
CA CYS A 501 10.50 15.87 -56.52
C CYS A 501 9.44 14.78 -56.58
N LEU A 502 8.94 14.36 -55.41
CA LEU A 502 7.86 13.39 -55.27
C LEU A 502 6.50 14.04 -55.62
N ILE A 503 5.54 13.25 -56.09
CA ILE A 503 4.22 13.73 -56.51
C ILE A 503 3.13 13.02 -55.71
N CYS A 504 2.28 13.78 -55.02
CA CYS A 504 1.20 13.23 -54.20
C CYS A 504 0.12 12.60 -55.10
N PRO A 505 -0.18 11.29 -55.00
CA PRO A 505 -1.17 10.64 -55.87
C PRO A 505 -2.61 11.14 -55.62
N VAL A 506 -2.91 11.65 -54.41
CA VAL A 506 -4.27 12.07 -54.00
C VAL A 506 -4.64 13.46 -54.53
N CYS A 507 -3.67 14.35 -54.78
CA CYS A 507 -3.94 15.72 -55.25
C CYS A 507 -3.03 16.19 -56.40
N SER A 508 -2.22 15.29 -56.97
CA SER A 508 -1.25 15.52 -58.05
C SER A 508 -0.20 16.62 -57.77
N LYS A 509 -0.08 17.10 -56.53
CA LYS A 509 0.86 18.16 -56.16
C LYS A 509 2.29 17.63 -56.12
N LYS A 510 3.19 18.27 -56.88
CA LYS A 510 4.64 18.05 -56.79
C LYS A 510 5.20 18.67 -55.51
N LEU A 511 6.11 17.97 -54.84
CA LEU A 511 6.75 18.36 -53.59
C LEU A 511 8.25 18.07 -53.65
N GLY A 512 9.07 19.11 -53.62
CA GLY A 512 10.52 19.00 -53.37
C GLY A 512 10.78 18.91 -51.87
N LEU A 513 10.34 17.80 -51.26
CA LEU A 513 10.41 17.55 -49.82
C LEU A 513 10.79 16.09 -49.56
N GLY A 514 11.65 15.85 -48.57
CA GLY A 514 12.04 14.49 -48.17
C GLY A 514 10.88 13.66 -47.62
N ASN A 515 11.06 12.33 -47.61
CA ASN A 515 10.03 11.32 -47.38
C ASN A 515 9.09 11.62 -46.20
N ASP A 516 9.60 12.04 -45.04
CA ASP A 516 8.77 12.30 -43.85
C ASP A 516 7.72 13.40 -44.09
N ALA A 517 8.10 14.46 -44.81
CA ALA A 517 7.21 15.57 -45.16
C ALA A 517 6.30 15.25 -46.36
N PHE A 518 6.73 14.33 -47.24
CA PHE A 518 5.86 13.76 -48.27
C PHE A 518 4.76 12.88 -47.67
N ASN A 519 5.12 12.00 -46.72
CA ASN A 519 4.21 11.11 -45.99
C ASN A 519 3.20 11.93 -45.17
N ALA A 520 3.65 12.92 -44.39
CA ALA A 520 2.75 13.79 -43.62
C ALA A 520 1.77 14.59 -44.50
N HIS A 521 2.14 14.89 -45.75
CA HIS A 521 1.21 15.47 -46.72
C HIS A 521 0.20 14.45 -47.27
N LEU A 522 0.66 13.23 -47.57
CA LEU A 522 -0.18 12.10 -48.00
C LEU A 522 -1.28 11.79 -46.98
N ASP A 523 -0.92 11.63 -45.71
CA ASP A 523 -1.86 11.35 -44.61
C ASP A 523 -2.92 12.45 -44.46
N SER A 524 -2.50 13.72 -44.61
CA SER A 524 -3.39 14.88 -44.57
C SER A 524 -4.35 14.93 -45.76
N CYS A 525 -3.91 14.50 -46.95
CA CYS A 525 -4.75 14.40 -48.14
C CYS A 525 -5.78 13.26 -48.03
N LEU A 526 -5.36 12.06 -47.64
CA LEU A 526 -6.25 10.91 -47.43
C LEU A 526 -7.32 11.23 -46.37
N SER A 527 -6.92 11.85 -45.26
CA SER A 527 -7.84 12.29 -44.20
C SER A 527 -8.91 13.27 -44.71
N ARG A 528 -8.55 14.20 -45.61
CA ARG A 528 -9.49 15.17 -46.20
C ARG A 528 -10.48 14.54 -47.17
N GLU A 529 -10.08 13.48 -47.88
CA GLU A 529 -10.95 12.76 -48.79
C GLU A 529 -11.97 11.89 -48.02
N ALA A 530 -11.53 11.17 -46.99
CA ALA A 530 -12.42 10.43 -46.10
C ALA A 530 -13.47 11.34 -45.41
N ILE A 531 -13.07 12.55 -44.98
CA ILE A 531 -14.01 13.54 -44.42
C ILE A 531 -15.06 13.99 -45.45
N ARG A 532 -14.68 14.16 -46.73
CA ARG A 532 -15.63 14.53 -47.79
C ARG A 532 -16.64 13.42 -48.06
N GLN A 533 -16.19 12.16 -48.12
CA GLN A 533 -17.07 11.01 -48.33
C GLN A 533 -18.11 10.88 -47.20
N ALA A 534 -17.69 10.98 -45.94
CA ALA A 534 -18.60 10.95 -44.79
C ALA A 534 -19.60 12.14 -44.76
N GLN A 535 -19.23 13.30 -45.33
CA GLN A 535 -20.12 14.46 -45.44
C GLN A 535 -21.18 14.30 -46.55
N THR A 536 -20.93 13.51 -47.59
CA THR A 536 -21.95 13.18 -48.61
C THR A 536 -22.99 12.15 -48.14
N GLU A 537 -22.68 11.34 -47.13
CA GLU A 537 -23.57 10.26 -46.65
C GLU A 537 -24.56 10.68 -45.55
N SER A 538 -24.43 11.87 -44.98
CA SER A 538 -24.99 12.22 -43.66
C SER A 538 -26.10 13.29 -43.63
N ALA A 539 -26.77 13.56 -44.75
CA ALA A 539 -27.83 14.58 -44.87
C ALA A 539 -29.25 14.04 -44.48
N PRO A 540 -29.90 14.53 -43.40
CA PRO A 540 -31.21 14.02 -42.95
C PRO A 540 -32.41 14.83 -43.49
N VAL A 541 -33.58 14.17 -43.63
CA VAL A 541 -34.85 14.79 -44.01
C VAL A 541 -35.58 15.36 -42.79
N ALA A 542 -36.13 16.58 -42.90
CA ALA A 542 -36.79 17.29 -41.81
C ALA A 542 -38.30 16.96 -41.65
N LYS A 543 -38.80 16.96 -40.41
CA LYS A 543 -40.22 17.11 -40.03
C LYS A 543 -40.37 17.74 -38.63
N LYS A 544 -41.61 17.98 -38.18
CA LYS A 544 -42.00 19.21 -37.46
C LYS A 544 -42.77 19.00 -36.13
N ASP A 545 -42.63 20.00 -35.25
CA ASP A 545 -43.55 20.53 -34.21
C ASP A 545 -44.02 19.68 -33.00
N GLY A 546 -44.10 20.30 -31.81
CA GLY A 546 -45.19 20.05 -30.83
C GLY A 546 -44.90 19.91 -29.32
N HIS A 547 -44.78 21.03 -28.56
CA HIS A 547 -44.96 21.18 -27.08
C HIS A 547 -44.09 20.33 -26.11
N GLY A 548 -43.85 20.72 -24.84
CA GLY A 548 -44.12 21.96 -24.09
C GLY A 548 -43.67 21.84 -22.59
N ASP A 549 -43.24 22.94 -21.97
CA ASP A 549 -42.60 22.96 -20.62
C ASP A 549 -43.56 22.83 -19.41
N ILE A 550 -43.11 22.16 -18.33
CA ILE A 550 -43.45 22.49 -16.93
C ILE A 550 -42.29 22.11 -15.96
N TRP A 551 -42.13 22.86 -14.86
CA TRP A 551 -41.44 22.53 -13.58
C TRP A 551 -39.99 23.00 -13.33
N GLU A 552 -39.78 24.32 -13.28
CA GLU A 552 -38.88 24.92 -12.26
C GLU A 552 -39.72 25.51 -11.11
N ARG A 553 -39.49 25.11 -9.85
CA ARG A 553 -39.82 25.93 -8.66
C ARG A 553 -39.33 25.33 -7.31
N TRP A 554 -38.24 25.89 -6.76
CA TRP A 554 -38.15 26.58 -5.45
C TRP A 554 -36.72 26.60 -4.89
N ALA A 555 -36.16 27.81 -4.76
CA ALA A 555 -34.94 28.09 -4.01
C ALA A 555 -35.08 29.44 -3.30
N SER A 556 -34.36 29.60 -2.17
CA SER A 556 -34.21 30.81 -1.36
C SER A 556 -35.45 31.35 -0.59
N LYS A 557 -35.28 31.57 0.72
CA LYS A 557 -35.39 32.88 1.42
C LYS A 557 -34.83 32.77 2.87
N PRO A 558 -34.62 33.87 3.63
CA PRO A 558 -33.32 34.05 4.30
C PRO A 558 -33.33 34.09 5.84
N ARG A 559 -32.13 34.30 6.40
CA ARG A 559 -31.87 34.67 7.81
C ARG A 559 -32.70 35.88 8.27
N SER A 560 -33.05 35.89 9.56
CA SER A 560 -33.23 37.10 10.36
C SER A 560 -32.56 36.93 11.73
N ARG A 561 -32.55 37.98 12.57
CA ARG A 561 -31.81 38.07 13.84
C ARG A 561 -32.69 38.76 14.90
N LYS A 562 -32.35 38.57 16.19
CA LYS A 562 -33.07 38.91 17.43
C LYS A 562 -33.95 37.75 17.94
N GLN A 563 -34.04 37.52 19.25
CA GLN A 563 -33.28 38.15 20.35
C GLN A 563 -31.96 37.42 20.62
#